data_AF-A0A8T7GCG9-F1
#
_entry.id   AF-A0A8T7GCG9-F1
#
_cell.length_a   1.000
_cell.length_b   1.000
_cell.length_c   1.000
_cell.angle_alpha   90.00
_cell.angle_beta   90.00
_cell.angle_gamma   90.00
#
_symmetry.space_group_name_H-M   'P 1'
#
loop_
_entity.id
_entity.type
_entity.pdbx_description
1 polymer ?
#
loop_
_entity_poly.entity_id
_entity_poly.type
_entity_poly.pdbx_seq_one_letter_code
_entity_poly.pdbx_strand_id
1 'polypeptide(L)'
;MKTNTTSEMDIPVTMTAKISGSAGNRHEVTYIISENTDVLCFDRKELLLSQLFACQKLLKYAEPAEKSLVEKEISDLQNVLDLIQ
;
A
#
# COMPACT_ATOMS: atom_id res chain seq x y z
N MET A 1 25.27 35.42 -1.68
CA MET A 1 25.18 34.60 -0.45
C MET A 1 24.81 33.18 -0.85
N LYS A 2 25.22 32.22 -0.03
CA LYS A 2 25.45 30.81 -0.34
C LYS A 2 24.17 29.96 -0.28
N THR A 3 24.12 28.99 -1.21
CA THR A 3 23.70 27.56 -1.11
C THR A 3 22.27 27.13 -0.76
N ASN A 4 21.69 26.35 -1.69
CA ASN A 4 21.03 25.02 -1.59
C ASN A 4 20.00 24.80 -0.45
N THR A 5 18.89 24.11 -0.68
CA THR A 5 18.89 22.65 -0.93
C THR A 5 17.50 22.17 -1.34
N THR A 6 17.43 21.46 -2.46
CA THR A 6 16.39 20.52 -2.88
C THR A 6 16.17 19.45 -1.83
N SER A 7 14.95 19.34 -1.31
CA SER A 7 14.37 18.05 -0.89
C SER A 7 12.87 18.26 -0.72
N GLU A 8 12.14 18.26 -1.83
CA GLU A 8 10.79 17.72 -1.81
C GLU A 8 10.96 16.26 -1.39
N MET A 9 10.82 16.00 -0.08
CA MET A 9 10.66 14.63 0.36
C MET A 9 9.33 14.18 -0.21
N ASP A 10 9.37 13.31 -1.22
CA ASP A 10 8.24 12.46 -1.58
C ASP A 10 7.79 11.73 -0.31
N ILE A 11 6.83 12.30 0.40
CA ILE A 11 6.22 11.65 1.55
C ILE A 11 5.39 10.53 0.93
N PRO A 12 5.74 9.25 1.12
CA PRO A 12 4.95 8.16 0.58
C PRO A 12 3.52 8.31 1.09
N VAL A 13 2.56 8.12 0.19
CA VAL A 13 1.12 8.18 0.49
C VAL A 13 0.89 7.47 1.81
N THR A 14 0.30 8.18 2.77
CA THR A 14 -0.02 7.57 4.06
C THR A 14 -1.21 6.66 3.85
N MET A 15 -0.92 5.41 3.48
CA MET A 15 -1.91 4.38 3.22
C MET A 15 -1.79 3.27 4.25
N THR A 16 -2.95 2.80 4.69
CA THR A 16 -3.08 1.70 5.64
C THR A 16 -3.81 0.55 4.98
N ALA A 17 -3.24 -0.65 5.05
CA ALA A 17 -3.90 -1.88 4.65
C ALA A 17 -4.62 -2.47 5.88
N LYS A 18 -5.83 -2.99 5.67
CA LYS A 18 -6.61 -3.69 6.68
C LYS A 18 -7.21 -4.96 6.10
N ILE A 19 -7.39 -5.97 6.94
CA ILE A 19 -8.16 -7.15 6.58
C ILE A 19 -9.60 -6.88 6.98
N SER A 20 -10.49 -6.94 6.00
CA SER A 20 -11.92 -6.83 6.24
C SER A 20 -12.60 -8.12 5.82
N GLY A 21 -13.43 -8.67 6.70
CA GLY A 21 -14.42 -9.66 6.35
C GLY A 21 -15.71 -8.95 5.95
N SER A 22 -16.14 -9.08 4.70
CA SER A 22 -17.50 -8.68 4.31
C SER A 22 -18.49 -9.82 4.60
N ALA A 23 -19.78 -9.48 4.71
CA ALA A 23 -20.85 -10.46 4.92
C ALA A 23 -20.84 -11.49 3.77
N GLY A 24 -20.26 -12.67 4.02
CA GLY A 24 -20.01 -13.68 2.99
C GLY A 24 -18.73 -14.51 3.16
N ASN A 25 -18.02 -14.42 4.29
CA ASN A 25 -16.78 -15.18 4.60
C ASN A 25 -15.60 -14.91 3.65
N ARG A 26 -15.63 -13.84 2.84
CA ARG A 26 -14.47 -13.38 2.10
C ARG A 26 -13.71 -12.35 2.92
N HIS A 27 -12.55 -12.76 3.41
CA HIS A 27 -11.53 -11.85 3.88
C HIS A 27 -10.80 -11.28 2.67
N GLU A 28 -10.67 -9.96 2.62
CA GLU A 28 -9.92 -9.24 1.60
C GLU A 28 -9.07 -8.14 2.25
N VAL A 29 -8.00 -7.74 1.55
CA VAL A 29 -7.18 -6.61 1.96
C VAL A 29 -7.78 -5.33 1.39
N THR A 30 -8.13 -4.39 2.24
CA THR A 30 -8.63 -3.07 1.87
C THR A 30 -7.62 -1.99 2.20
N TYR A 31 -7.62 -0.94 1.39
CA TYR A 31 -6.67 0.17 1.51
C TYR A 31 -7.40 1.46 1.87
N ILE A 32 -6.90 2.15 2.89
CA ILE A 32 -7.40 3.43 3.34
C ILE A 32 -6.31 4.46 3.16
N ILE A 33 -6.59 5.49 2.37
CA ILE A 33 -5.73 6.64 2.16
C ILE A 33 -6.07 7.68 3.22
N SER A 34 -5.07 8.23 3.91
CA SER A 34 -5.28 9.29 4.90
C SER A 34 -5.85 10.55 4.27
N GLU A 35 -6.70 11.26 5.03
CA GLU A 35 -7.63 12.31 4.58
C GLU A 35 -7.00 13.55 3.90
N ASN A 36 -5.67 13.69 3.89
CA ASN A 36 -4.95 14.84 3.33
C ASN A 36 -4.20 14.55 2.02
N THR A 37 -4.62 13.52 1.27
CA THR A 37 -3.96 13.16 0.01
C THR A 37 -4.98 13.08 -1.13
N ASP A 38 -4.84 13.97 -2.11
CA ASP A 38 -5.67 13.96 -3.31
C ASP A 38 -5.34 12.71 -4.14
N VAL A 39 -6.21 11.69 -4.04
CA VAL A 39 -6.07 10.38 -4.69
C VAL A 39 -5.84 10.48 -6.21
N LEU A 40 -6.27 11.58 -6.82
CA LEU A 40 -6.16 11.87 -8.25
C LEU A 40 -4.75 12.28 -8.71
N CYS A 41 -3.82 12.54 -7.79
CA CYS A 41 -2.47 12.99 -8.13
C CYS A 41 -1.43 11.86 -8.25
N PHE A 42 -1.80 10.61 -7.95
CA PHE A 42 -0.86 9.50 -7.95
C PHE A 42 -0.78 8.79 -9.29
N ASP A 43 0.45 8.54 -9.75
CA ASP A 43 0.66 7.56 -10.80
C ASP A 43 0.27 6.16 -10.26
N ARG A 44 -0.25 5.31 -11.16
CA ARG A 44 -0.61 3.93 -10.87
C ARG A 44 0.53 3.17 -10.21
N LYS A 45 1.78 3.43 -10.62
CA LYS A 45 2.97 2.83 -10.02
C LYS A 45 3.14 3.22 -8.55
N GLU A 46 3.00 4.51 -8.22
CA GLU A 46 3.11 5.02 -6.85
C GLU A 46 2.01 4.50 -5.95
N LEU A 47 0.79 4.38 -6.48
CA LEU A 47 -0.33 3.78 -5.76
C LEU A 47 -0.01 2.31 -5.40
N LEU A 48 0.44 1.51 -6.37
CA LEU A 48 0.79 0.10 -6.16
C LEU A 48 1.95 -0.07 -5.18
N LEU A 49 2.99 0.76 -5.27
CA LEU A 49 4.11 0.76 -4.32
C LEU A 49 3.64 1.09 -2.90
N SER A 50 2.73 2.05 -2.78
CA SER A 50 2.15 2.42 -1.48
C SER A 50 1.29 1.28 -0.92
N GLN A 51 0.53 0.56 -1.76
CA GLN A 51 -0.27 -0.60 -1.35
C GLN A 51 0.63 -1.73 -0.87
N LEU A 52 1.72 -1.99 -1.60
CA LEU A 52 2.72 -3.00 -1.27
C LEU A 52 3.35 -2.71 0.10
N PHE A 53 3.75 -1.46 0.33
CA PHE A 53 4.31 -1.04 1.62
C PHE A 53 3.29 -1.19 2.77
N ALA A 54 2.03 -0.86 2.52
CA ALA A 54 0.95 -1.03 3.50
C ALA A 54 0.71 -2.51 3.83
N CYS A 55 0.72 -3.41 2.84
CA CYS A 55 0.61 -4.86 3.05
C CYS A 55 1.81 -5.42 3.81
N GLN A 56 3.05 -4.99 3.50
CA GLN A 56 4.24 -5.41 4.24
C GLN A 56 4.20 -4.97 5.71
N LYS A 57 3.61 -3.80 6.01
CA LYS A 57 3.35 -3.38 7.39
C LYS A 57 2.29 -4.27 8.03
N LEU A 58 1.16 -4.51 7.36
CA LEU A 58 0.07 -5.35 7.84
C LEU A 58 0.57 -6.77 8.18
N LEU A 59 1.42 -7.37 7.34
CA LEU A 59 1.98 -8.71 7.56
C LEU A 59 2.71 -8.86 8.91
N LYS A 60 3.33 -7.79 9.41
CA LYS A 60 4.02 -7.79 10.71
C LYS A 60 3.06 -7.92 11.89
N TYR A 61 1.81 -7.48 11.70
CA TYR A 61 0.78 -7.44 12.75
C TYR A 61 -0.39 -8.41 12.48
N ALA A 62 -0.43 -9.05 11.31
CA ALA A 62 -1.47 -9.99 10.92
C ALA A 62 -1.41 -11.28 11.74
N GLU A 63 -2.58 -11.79 12.10
CA GLU A 63 -2.72 -13.07 12.80
C GLU A 63 -2.25 -14.23 11.91
N PRO A 64 -1.83 -15.38 12.47
CA PRO A 64 -1.37 -16.52 11.67
C PRO A 64 -2.36 -16.97 10.59
N ALA A 65 -3.67 -16.90 10.86
CA ALA A 65 -4.73 -17.23 9.90
C ALA A 65 -4.82 -16.23 8.73
N GLU A 66 -4.35 -15.00 8.95
CA GLU A 66 -4.44 -13.88 8.03
C GLU A 66 -3.19 -13.71 7.16
N LYS A 67 -2.03 -14.22 7.62
CA LYS A 67 -0.75 -14.06 6.91
C LYS A 67 -0.79 -14.54 5.47
N SER A 68 -1.37 -15.72 5.21
CA SER A 68 -1.47 -16.27 3.85
C SER A 68 -2.25 -15.36 2.89
N LEU A 69 -3.28 -14.67 3.38
CA LEU A 69 -4.04 -13.69 2.61
C LEU A 69 -3.17 -12.48 2.26
N VAL A 70 -2.43 -11.95 3.24
CA VAL A 70 -1.57 -10.78 3.05
C VAL A 70 -0.37 -11.11 2.15
N GLU A 71 0.24 -12.28 2.29
CA GLU A 71 1.34 -12.75 1.43
C GLU A 71 0.90 -12.92 -0.02
N LYS A 72 -0.31 -13.42 -0.24
CA LYS A 72 -0.90 -13.50 -1.57
C LYS A 72 -1.09 -12.10 -2.16
N GLU A 73 -1.67 -11.18 -1.40
CA GLU A 73 -1.87 -9.79 -1.86
C GLU A 73 -0.54 -9.12 -2.23
N ILE A 74 0.51 -9.32 -1.42
CA ILE A 74 1.87 -8.83 -1.71
C ILE A 74 2.38 -9.39 -3.05
N SER A 75 2.21 -10.69 -3.26
CA SER A 75 2.66 -11.35 -4.50
C SER A 75 1.90 -10.81 -5.72
N ASP A 76 0.58 -10.64 -5.60
CA ASP A 76 -0.25 -10.11 -6.68
C ASP A 76 0.14 -8.66 -7.03
N LEU A 77 0.40 -7.81 -6.03
CA LEU A 77 0.89 -6.44 -6.23
C LEU A 77 2.28 -6.40 -6.92
N GLN A 78 3.20 -7.27 -6.51
CA GLN A 78 4.52 -7.39 -7.13
C GLN A 78 4.40 -7.80 -8.60
N ASN A 79 3.56 -8.79 -8.91
CA ASN A 79 3.32 -9.23 -10.29
C ASN A 79 2.78 -8.09 -11.17
N VAL A 80 1.84 -7.29 -10.65
CA VAL A 80 1.31 -6.13 -11.39
C VAL A 80 2.39 -5.07 -11.57
N LEU A 81 3.20 -4.79 -10.55
CA LEU A 81 4.32 -3.86 -10.63
C LEU A 81 5.34 -4.28 -11.70
N ASP A 82 5.67 -5.57 -11.77
CA ASP A 82 6.59 -6.11 -12.78
C ASP A 82 6.03 -6.02 -14.20
N LEU A 83 4.71 -6.09 -14.37
CA LEU A 83 4.04 -5.94 -15.66
C LEU A 83 4.02 -4.50 -16.19
N ILE A 84 4.07 -3.51 -15.31
CA ILE A 84 4.00 -2.08 -15.68
C ILE A 84 5.37 -1.38 -15.69
N GLN A 85 6.45 -2.12 -15.41
CA GLN A 85 7.83 -1.62 -15.39
C GLN A 85 8.38 -1.31 -16.79
#